data_AF-A0A8T9CFF0-F1
#
_entry.id   AF-A0A8T9CFF0-F1
#
_cell.length_a   1.000
_cell.length_b   1.000
_cell.length_c   1.000
_cell.angle_alpha   90.00
_cell.angle_beta   90.00
_cell.angle_gamma   90.00
#
_symmetry.space_group_name_H-M   'P 1'
#
loop_
_entity.id
_entity.type
_entity.pdbx_description
1 polymer ?
#
loop_
_entity_poly.entity_id
_entity_poly.type
_entity_poly.pdbx_seq_one_letter_code
_entity_poly.pdbx_strand_id
1 'polypeptide(L)'
;MKDHALARSKYAGLVYDTPVVYRGHLDSMSRNWTQRDEFWNALDINPIAVALDNKWAHEHGLPKSDVTFPWDPESKRVYFMKVFHGLHCLKIIRAAMRNHELGHPIKHNPDFHIYHCLDTLRQDLMCAADDTPMAMMNSKGNVGEGQVRTCRNFDQLVAWTRDNARNACYHRIAEHPELSERIPEKYAFCEKDSPYYSTMQTYFKEHGYMPGFESDEATKDVEF
;
A
#
# COMPACT_ATOMS: atom_id res chain seq x y z
N MET A 1 -7.50 12.83 -35.59
CA MET A 1 -6.94 12.72 -34.22
C MET A 1 -6.64 11.25 -34.00
N LYS A 2 -5.38 10.87 -33.80
CA LYS A 2 -5.06 9.50 -33.37
C LYS A 2 -5.46 9.43 -31.90
N ASP A 3 -6.34 8.50 -31.55
CA ASP A 3 -6.63 8.20 -30.15
C ASP A 3 -5.32 7.87 -29.45
N HIS A 4 -4.78 8.82 -28.70
CA HIS A 4 -3.72 8.58 -27.73
C HIS A 4 -4.38 7.88 -26.54
N ALA A 5 -4.83 6.65 -26.75
CA ALA A 5 -5.27 5.79 -25.67
C ALA A 5 -4.11 5.72 -24.68
N LEU A 6 -4.29 6.37 -23.53
CA LEU A 6 -3.32 6.38 -22.45
C LEU A 6 -2.90 4.93 -22.15
N ALA A 7 -1.59 4.69 -22.17
CA ALA A 7 -1.05 3.33 -22.27
C ALA A 7 -1.53 2.41 -21.13
N ARG A 8 -1.93 1.19 -21.51
CA ARG A 8 -2.26 0.11 -20.58
C ARG A 8 -1.07 -0.19 -19.67
N SER A 9 -1.31 -0.37 -18.37
CA SER A 9 -0.25 -0.70 -17.42
C SER A 9 0.32 -2.08 -17.71
N LYS A 10 1.64 -2.20 -17.62
CA LYS A 10 2.40 -3.40 -18.01
C LYS A 10 2.02 -4.66 -17.21
N TYR A 11 1.74 -4.51 -15.92
CA TYR A 11 1.57 -5.65 -15.00
C TYR A 11 0.10 -5.97 -14.70
N ALA A 12 -0.69 -4.95 -14.34
CA ALA A 12 -2.09 -5.11 -13.98
C ALA A 12 -3.05 -4.88 -15.17
N GLY A 13 -2.55 -4.48 -16.34
CA GLY A 13 -3.38 -4.30 -17.52
C GLY A 13 -4.35 -3.12 -17.42
N LEU A 14 -4.11 -2.14 -16.55
CA LEU A 14 -5.05 -1.04 -16.29
C LEU A 14 -4.87 0.11 -17.28
N VAL A 15 -5.98 0.63 -17.80
CA VAL A 15 -6.00 1.81 -18.68
C VAL A 15 -6.45 3.04 -17.89
N TYR A 16 -6.16 4.22 -18.40
CA TYR A 16 -6.68 5.46 -17.81
C TYR A 16 -8.06 5.75 -18.40
N ASP A 17 -9.09 5.25 -17.71
CA ASP A 17 -10.49 5.33 -18.12
C ASP A 17 -11.41 5.86 -17.02
N THR A 18 -10.85 6.18 -15.86
CA THR A 18 -11.61 6.55 -14.66
C THR A 18 -11.50 8.06 -14.43
N PRO A 19 -12.53 8.87 -14.77
CA PRO A 19 -12.51 10.30 -14.50
C PRO A 19 -12.64 10.54 -13.00
N VAL A 20 -11.71 11.32 -12.43
CA VAL A 20 -11.70 11.69 -11.02
C VAL A 20 -11.61 13.21 -10.90
N VAL A 21 -12.53 13.80 -10.14
CA VAL A 21 -12.50 15.23 -9.83
C VAL A 21 -11.46 15.48 -8.74
N TYR A 22 -10.48 16.36 -8.99
CA TYR A 22 -9.55 16.79 -7.96
C TYR A 22 -10.25 17.65 -6.92
N ARG A 23 -10.05 17.33 -5.64
CA ARG A 23 -10.65 18.01 -4.50
C ARG A 23 -9.54 18.35 -3.51
N GLY A 24 -9.33 19.63 -3.26
CA GLY A 24 -8.34 20.19 -2.33
C GLY A 24 -8.85 20.32 -0.89
N HIS A 25 -10.15 20.13 -0.63
CA HIS A 25 -10.74 20.14 0.70
C HIS A 25 -11.59 18.88 0.92
N LEU A 26 -10.98 17.85 1.49
CA LEU A 26 -11.61 16.58 1.84
C LEU A 26 -11.62 16.39 3.36
N ASP A 27 -12.36 15.38 3.83
CA ASP A 27 -12.34 14.93 5.23
C ASP A 27 -10.90 14.64 5.73
N SER A 28 -9.98 14.31 4.82
CA SER A 28 -8.54 14.15 5.05
C SER A 28 -7.83 15.39 5.60
N MET A 29 -8.44 16.59 5.46
CA MET A 29 -7.96 17.87 5.97
C MET A 29 -8.95 18.51 6.95
N SER A 30 -9.93 17.75 7.46
CA SER A 30 -10.92 18.24 8.41
C SER A 30 -10.26 18.82 9.66
N ARG A 31 -10.78 19.94 10.17
CA ARG A 31 -10.34 20.49 11.47
C ARG A 31 -10.70 19.58 12.64
N ASN A 32 -11.65 18.66 12.45
CA ASN A 32 -11.95 17.61 13.41
C ASN A 32 -10.92 16.48 13.26
N TRP A 33 -10.14 16.25 14.32
CA TRP A 33 -9.11 15.23 14.36
C TRP A 33 -9.68 13.83 14.17
N THR A 34 -10.75 13.47 14.87
CA THR A 34 -11.36 12.14 14.77
C THR A 34 -11.76 11.82 13.33
N GLN A 35 -12.44 12.74 12.66
CA GLN A 35 -12.83 12.55 11.26
C GLN A 35 -11.61 12.40 10.33
N ARG A 36 -10.54 13.14 10.62
CA ARG A 36 -9.28 13.04 9.87
C ARG A 36 -8.61 11.69 10.11
N ASP A 37 -8.53 11.25 11.36
CA ASP A 37 -7.92 9.98 11.76
C ASP A 37 -8.70 8.81 11.12
N GLU A 38 -10.03 8.82 11.18
CA GLU A 38 -10.91 7.86 10.50
C GLU A 38 -10.64 7.77 8.99
N PHE A 39 -10.52 8.91 8.30
CA PHE A 39 -10.22 8.92 6.86
C PHE A 39 -8.89 8.24 6.54
N TRP A 40 -7.84 8.54 7.31
CA TRP A 40 -6.51 7.98 7.08
C TRP A 40 -6.38 6.53 7.54
N ASN A 41 -7.13 6.13 8.56
CA ASN A 41 -7.22 4.75 9.03
C ASN A 41 -7.93 3.87 8.00
N ALA A 42 -9.01 4.38 7.39
CA ALA A 42 -9.77 3.68 6.35
C ALA A 42 -8.99 3.41 5.05
N LEU A 43 -7.82 4.03 4.85
CA LEU A 43 -6.93 3.69 3.76
C LEU A 43 -6.25 2.34 4.01
N ASP A 44 -6.86 1.29 3.45
CA ASP A 44 -6.32 -0.06 3.44
C ASP A 44 -5.05 -0.13 2.56
N ILE A 45 -3.94 -0.48 3.21
CA ILE A 45 -2.64 -0.69 2.56
C ILE A 45 -2.18 -2.15 2.63
N ASN A 46 -2.99 -3.06 3.15
CA ASN A 46 -2.67 -4.49 3.20
C ASN A 46 -2.48 -5.13 1.80
N PRO A 47 -3.16 -4.68 0.72
CA PRO A 47 -2.88 -5.16 -0.63
C PRO A 47 -1.52 -4.72 -1.21
N ILE A 48 -0.60 -4.24 -0.37
CA ILE A 48 0.76 -3.87 -0.75
C ILE A 48 1.56 -5.06 -1.29
N ALA A 49 1.37 -6.28 -0.78
CA ALA A 49 2.21 -7.41 -1.13
C ALA A 49 1.51 -8.40 -2.06
N VAL A 50 2.22 -8.83 -3.10
CA VAL A 50 1.80 -9.89 -4.02
C VAL A 50 2.87 -10.99 -4.12
N ALA A 51 2.43 -12.25 -4.18
CA ALA A 51 3.24 -13.44 -4.39
C ALA A 51 3.26 -13.81 -5.88
N LEU A 52 4.26 -13.31 -6.60
CA LEU A 52 4.39 -13.52 -8.04
C LEU A 52 5.21 -14.78 -8.33
N ASP A 53 4.78 -15.51 -9.35
CA ASP A 53 5.53 -16.64 -9.89
C ASP A 53 6.88 -16.19 -10.44
N ASN A 54 7.93 -16.96 -10.18
CA ASN A 54 9.31 -16.63 -10.55
C ASN A 54 9.48 -16.48 -12.07
N LYS A 55 8.85 -17.36 -12.86
CA LYS A 55 8.92 -17.30 -14.32
C LYS A 55 8.13 -16.10 -14.84
N TRP A 56 6.91 -15.88 -14.33
CA TRP A 56 6.11 -14.72 -14.70
C TRP A 56 6.85 -13.41 -14.42
N ALA A 57 7.45 -13.25 -13.24
CA ALA A 57 8.17 -12.04 -12.87
C ALA A 57 9.35 -11.77 -13.82
N HIS A 58 10.12 -12.81 -14.14
CA HIS A 58 11.23 -12.74 -15.09
C HIS A 58 10.75 -12.35 -16.50
N GLU A 59 9.73 -13.01 -17.03
CA GLU A 59 9.16 -12.71 -18.36
C GLU A 59 8.60 -11.28 -18.45
N HIS A 60 8.15 -10.72 -17.33
CA HIS A 60 7.67 -9.33 -17.26
C HIS A 60 8.78 -8.33 -16.90
N GLY A 61 10.04 -8.77 -16.82
CA GLY A 61 11.20 -7.91 -16.60
C GLY A 61 11.29 -7.32 -15.20
N LEU A 62 10.72 -8.00 -14.20
CA LEU A 62 10.93 -7.66 -12.80
C LEU A 62 12.24 -8.28 -12.30
N PRO A 63 13.06 -7.53 -11.54
CA PRO A 63 14.19 -8.11 -10.82
C PRO A 63 13.70 -9.20 -9.85
N LYS A 64 14.49 -10.24 -9.63
CA LYS A 64 14.14 -11.28 -8.66
C LYS A 64 14.15 -10.69 -7.25
N SER A 65 13.01 -10.71 -6.57
CA SER A 65 12.92 -10.32 -5.15
C SER A 65 13.67 -11.34 -4.28
N ASP A 66 14.41 -10.92 -3.27
CA ASP A 66 15.10 -11.85 -2.36
C ASP A 66 14.13 -12.53 -1.38
N VAL A 67 12.95 -11.93 -1.16
CA VAL A 67 11.93 -12.44 -0.23
C VAL A 67 11.09 -13.52 -0.91
N THR A 68 11.20 -14.75 -0.40
CA THR A 68 10.34 -15.87 -0.82
C THR A 68 8.94 -15.74 -0.21
N PHE A 69 7.94 -16.25 -0.91
CA PHE A 69 6.60 -16.36 -0.34
C PHE A 69 6.53 -17.58 0.58
N PRO A 70 6.16 -17.45 1.88
CA PRO A 70 6.29 -18.55 2.84
C PRO A 70 5.50 -19.81 2.48
N TRP A 71 4.39 -19.66 1.78
CA TRP A 71 3.49 -20.77 1.45
C TRP A 71 3.80 -21.44 0.09
N ASP A 72 4.76 -20.89 -0.67
CA ASP A 72 5.29 -21.45 -1.92
C ASP A 72 6.69 -20.88 -2.22
N PRO A 73 7.70 -21.23 -1.39
CA PRO A 73 9.01 -20.57 -1.43
C PRO A 73 9.83 -20.92 -2.67
N GLU A 74 9.54 -22.06 -3.31
CA GLU A 74 10.23 -22.53 -4.51
C GLU A 74 9.75 -21.80 -5.77
N SER A 75 8.44 -21.56 -5.90
CA SER A 75 7.85 -21.03 -7.13
C SER A 75 7.56 -19.54 -7.07
N LYS A 76 7.36 -18.98 -5.88
CA LYS A 76 6.88 -17.59 -5.71
C LYS A 76 7.73 -16.73 -4.80
N ARG A 77 7.73 -15.44 -5.12
CA ARG A 77 8.44 -14.40 -4.38
C ARG A 77 7.53 -13.20 -4.12
N VAL A 78 7.80 -12.51 -3.02
CA VAL A 78 7.00 -11.36 -2.60
C VAL A 78 7.49 -10.10 -3.28
N TYR A 79 6.55 -9.33 -3.83
CA TYR A 79 6.78 -8.02 -4.41
C TYR A 79 5.83 -7.02 -3.79
N PHE A 80 6.32 -5.80 -3.55
CA PHE A 80 5.49 -4.71 -3.08
C PHE A 80 5.01 -3.82 -4.22
N MET A 81 3.74 -3.49 -4.17
CA MET A 81 3.04 -2.67 -5.14
C MET A 81 3.34 -1.19 -4.87
N LYS A 82 3.92 -0.53 -5.89
CA LYS A 82 4.42 0.85 -5.80
C LYS A 82 3.40 1.83 -5.21
N VAL A 83 2.14 1.79 -5.65
CA VAL A 83 1.10 2.70 -5.14
C VAL A 83 0.84 2.52 -3.64
N PHE A 84 0.78 1.27 -3.16
CA PHE A 84 0.53 0.97 -1.75
C PHE A 84 1.77 1.27 -0.90
N HIS A 85 2.98 1.12 -1.46
CA HIS A 85 4.20 1.61 -0.83
C HIS A 85 4.18 3.15 -0.69
N GLY A 86 3.74 3.87 -1.72
CA GLY A 86 3.53 5.32 -1.64
C GLY A 86 2.49 5.72 -0.57
N LEU A 87 1.36 4.99 -0.50
CA LEU A 87 0.35 5.21 0.54
C LEU A 87 0.89 4.90 1.95
N HIS A 88 1.69 3.85 2.09
CA HIS A 88 2.39 3.52 3.33
C HIS A 88 3.34 4.66 3.76
N CYS A 89 4.15 5.19 2.85
CA CYS A 89 5.01 6.34 3.09
C CYS A 89 4.22 7.57 3.55
N LEU A 90 3.05 7.85 2.94
CA LEU A 90 2.18 8.96 3.36
C LEU A 90 1.65 8.76 4.79
N LYS A 91 1.23 7.54 5.17
CA LYS A 91 0.79 7.23 6.54
C LYS A 91 1.93 7.43 7.54
N ILE A 92 3.18 7.04 7.21
CA ILE A 92 4.35 7.28 8.07
C ILE A 92 4.62 8.76 8.27
N ILE A 93 4.67 9.55 7.19
CA ILE A 93 4.95 11.00 7.28
C ILE A 93 3.88 11.68 8.13
N ARG A 94 2.61 11.35 7.90
CA ARG A 94 1.49 11.85 8.72
C ARG A 94 1.65 11.49 10.20
N ALA A 95 1.98 10.23 10.51
CA ALA A 95 2.18 9.77 11.88
C ALA A 95 3.33 10.53 12.58
N ALA A 96 4.42 10.80 11.86
CA ALA A 96 5.52 11.60 12.38
C ALA A 96 5.10 13.04 12.68
N MET A 97 4.37 13.69 11.77
CA MET A 97 3.82 15.04 11.99
C MET A 97 2.88 15.07 13.20
N ARG A 98 1.98 14.08 13.31
CA ARG A 98 1.03 13.94 14.43
C ARG A 98 1.73 13.78 15.78
N ASN A 99 2.72 12.89 15.85
CA ASN A 99 3.50 12.70 17.08
C ASN A 99 4.24 13.97 17.48
N HIS A 100 4.78 14.71 16.51
CA HIS A 100 5.43 16.00 16.76
C HIS A 100 4.45 17.05 17.32
N GLU A 101 3.26 17.19 16.73
CA GLU A 101 2.22 18.11 17.21
C GLU A 101 1.74 17.80 18.64
N LEU A 102 1.70 16.51 19.01
CA LEU A 102 1.30 16.05 20.34
C LEU A 102 2.46 16.07 21.36
N GLY A 103 3.68 16.40 20.94
CA GLY A 103 4.87 16.32 21.80
C GLY A 103 5.26 14.89 22.19
N HIS A 104 4.76 13.89 21.46
CA HIS A 104 5.09 12.50 21.69
C HIS A 104 6.48 12.17 21.12
N PRO A 105 7.29 11.35 21.83
CA PRO A 105 8.55 10.87 21.29
C PRO A 105 8.29 9.98 20.07
N ILE A 106 8.93 10.29 18.95
CA ILE A 106 8.85 9.45 17.75
C ILE A 106 9.66 8.18 18.01
N LYS A 107 9.00 7.03 18.13
CA LYS A 107 9.65 5.74 18.37
C LYS A 107 10.18 5.14 17.06
N HIS A 108 11.29 4.39 17.14
CA HIS A 108 11.92 3.56 16.09
C HIS A 108 12.49 4.29 14.85
N ASN A 109 13.82 4.40 14.79
CA ASN A 109 14.65 4.93 13.66
C ASN A 109 13.91 5.88 12.69
N PRO A 110 13.23 6.92 13.20
CA PRO A 110 12.18 7.58 12.44
C PRO A 110 12.75 8.49 11.36
N ASP A 111 13.90 9.11 11.63
CA ASP A 111 14.52 10.02 10.69
C ASP A 111 14.88 9.31 9.39
N PHE A 112 15.54 8.15 9.46
CA PHE A 112 15.88 7.38 8.27
C PHE A 112 14.62 6.96 7.49
N HIS A 113 13.59 6.46 8.16
CA HIS A 113 12.38 5.99 7.49
C HIS A 113 11.60 7.15 6.86
N ILE A 114 11.45 8.28 7.55
CA ILE A 114 10.79 9.48 7.01
C ILE A 114 11.55 10.02 5.80
N TYR A 115 12.88 10.15 5.86
CA TYR A 115 13.66 10.62 4.71
C TYR A 115 13.63 9.64 3.53
N HIS A 116 13.64 8.32 3.80
CA HIS A 116 13.41 7.32 2.77
C HIS A 116 12.02 7.43 2.13
N CYS A 117 10.98 7.65 2.94
CA CYS A 117 9.61 7.86 2.46
C CYS A 117 9.52 9.10 1.56
N LEU A 118 10.13 10.22 1.99
CA LEU A 118 10.18 11.46 1.21
C LEU A 118 10.90 11.25 -0.14
N ASP A 119 12.05 10.60 -0.14
CA ASP A 119 12.79 10.33 -1.38
C ASP A 119 12.06 9.34 -2.29
N THR A 120 11.42 8.31 -1.74
CA THR A 120 10.58 7.38 -2.51
C THR A 120 9.45 8.11 -3.21
N LEU A 121 8.70 8.97 -2.50
CA LEU A 121 7.62 9.76 -3.09
C LEU A 121 8.15 10.73 -4.15
N ARG A 122 9.31 11.36 -3.92
CA ARG A 122 9.97 12.22 -4.90
C ARG A 122 10.32 11.45 -6.18
N GLN A 123 10.94 10.28 -6.06
CA GLN A 123 11.28 9.43 -7.21
C GLN A 123 10.02 8.98 -7.96
N ASP A 124 8.96 8.64 -7.25
CA ASP A 124 7.68 8.22 -7.84
C ASP A 124 7.03 9.33 -8.65
N LEU A 125 6.96 10.55 -8.09
CA LEU A 125 6.41 11.72 -8.78
C LEU A 125 7.23 12.08 -10.02
N MET A 126 8.57 12.07 -9.92
CA MET A 126 9.45 12.36 -11.06
C MET A 126 9.40 11.26 -12.14
N CYS A 127 9.23 10.01 -11.74
CA CYS A 127 9.08 8.89 -12.68
C CYS A 127 7.74 8.93 -13.42
N ALA A 128 6.66 9.29 -12.72
CA ALA A 128 5.35 9.45 -13.32
C ALA A 128 5.29 10.66 -14.26
N ALA A 129 5.94 11.77 -13.87
CA ALA A 129 6.03 13.01 -14.64
C ALA A 129 4.67 13.45 -15.22
N ASP A 130 3.63 13.46 -14.38
CA ASP A 130 2.29 13.89 -14.76
C ASP A 130 2.33 15.35 -15.26
N ASP A 131 2.04 15.54 -16.54
CA ASP A 131 2.15 16.81 -17.26
C ASP A 131 0.84 17.61 -17.24
N THR A 132 -0.19 17.14 -16.52
CA THR A 132 -1.49 17.80 -16.41
C THR A 132 -1.34 19.19 -15.75
N PRO A 133 -1.55 20.31 -16.47
CA PRO A 133 -1.52 21.63 -15.85
C PRO A 133 -2.69 21.78 -14.87
N MET A 134 -2.43 22.31 -13.69
CA MET A 134 -3.48 22.55 -12.69
C MET A 134 -3.89 24.02 -12.71
N ALA A 135 -5.18 24.27 -12.98
CA ALA A 135 -5.70 25.63 -13.01
C ALA A 135 -5.66 26.29 -11.62
N MET A 136 -5.26 27.57 -11.54
CA MET A 136 -5.46 28.36 -10.34
C MET A 136 -6.95 28.70 -10.21
N MET A 137 -7.67 27.98 -9.35
CA MET A 137 -9.04 28.35 -9.02
C MET A 137 -9.03 29.37 -7.90
N ASN A 138 -9.66 30.52 -8.12
CA ASN A 138 -9.77 31.65 -7.19
C ASN A 138 -8.41 32.20 -6.69
N SER A 139 -8.40 33.43 -6.16
CA SER A 139 -7.18 34.08 -5.67
C SER A 139 -6.70 33.55 -4.30
N LYS A 140 -7.28 32.45 -3.79
CA LYS A 140 -7.02 31.90 -2.45
C LYS A 140 -6.15 30.63 -2.44
N GLY A 141 -5.59 30.23 -3.60
CA GLY A 141 -4.61 29.14 -3.66
C GLY A 141 -5.19 27.74 -3.88
N ASN A 142 -6.41 27.62 -4.40
CA ASN A 142 -7.01 26.32 -4.71
C ASN A 142 -6.51 25.84 -6.08
N VAL A 143 -5.35 25.21 -6.12
CA VAL A 143 -4.73 24.71 -7.35
C VAL A 143 -5.46 23.44 -7.81
N GLY A 144 -6.00 23.45 -9.03
CA GLY A 144 -6.65 22.31 -9.69
C GLY A 144 -8.00 21.90 -9.12
N GLU A 145 -8.57 22.63 -8.16
CA GLU A 145 -9.88 22.30 -7.57
C GLU A 145 -10.95 22.07 -8.65
N GLY A 146 -11.75 21.01 -8.52
CA GLY A 146 -12.81 20.69 -9.48
C GLY A 146 -12.32 20.22 -10.85
N GLN A 147 -11.01 20.25 -11.13
CA GLN A 147 -10.45 19.79 -12.40
C GLN A 147 -10.56 18.27 -12.48
N VAL A 148 -11.07 17.77 -13.60
CA VAL A 148 -11.12 16.34 -13.86
C VAL A 148 -9.76 15.87 -14.34
N ARG A 149 -9.26 14.79 -13.74
CA ARG A 149 -8.15 14.00 -14.28
C ARG A 149 -8.66 12.63 -14.70
N THR A 150 -8.01 12.03 -15.68
CA THR A 150 -8.26 10.63 -16.04
C THR A 150 -7.26 9.77 -15.29
N CYS A 151 -7.75 8.88 -14.44
CA CYS A 151 -6.96 7.97 -13.61
C CYS A 151 -7.11 6.53 -14.10
N ARG A 152 -6.17 5.67 -13.69
CA ARG A 152 -6.41 4.22 -13.67
C ARG A 152 -7.37 3.89 -12.54
N ASN A 153 -8.26 2.93 -12.77
CA ASN A 153 -9.19 2.48 -11.74
C ASN A 153 -8.43 1.84 -10.56
N PHE A 154 -8.52 2.45 -9.37
CA PHE A 154 -7.82 1.99 -8.18
C PHE A 154 -8.39 0.66 -7.66
N ASP A 155 -9.71 0.48 -7.70
CA ASP A 155 -10.36 -0.74 -7.22
C ASP A 155 -10.00 -1.95 -8.10
N GLN A 156 -9.82 -1.75 -9.41
CA GLN A 156 -9.31 -2.81 -10.29
C GLN A 156 -7.87 -3.19 -9.94
N LEU A 157 -7.04 -2.24 -9.49
CA LEU A 157 -5.69 -2.56 -8.99
C LEU A 157 -5.75 -3.35 -7.68
N VAL A 158 -6.62 -2.94 -6.75
CA VAL A 158 -6.87 -3.68 -5.50
C VAL A 158 -7.33 -5.11 -5.82
N ALA A 159 -8.30 -5.27 -6.71
CA ALA A 159 -8.78 -6.58 -7.15
C ALA A 159 -7.66 -7.42 -7.77
N TRP A 160 -6.81 -6.81 -8.61
CA TRP A 160 -5.65 -7.49 -9.18
C TRP A 160 -4.71 -8.00 -8.08
N THR A 161 -4.42 -7.19 -7.04
CA THR A 161 -3.54 -7.61 -5.94
C THR A 161 -4.14 -8.70 -5.05
N ARG A 162 -5.47 -8.73 -4.91
CA ARG A 162 -6.18 -9.69 -4.05
C ARG A 162 -6.54 -11.01 -4.75
N ASP A 163 -6.34 -11.10 -6.06
CA ASP A 163 -6.57 -12.32 -6.85
C ASP A 163 -5.77 -13.51 -6.30
N ASN A 164 -6.43 -14.67 -6.13
CA ASN A 164 -5.86 -15.85 -5.45
C ASN A 164 -4.58 -16.38 -6.12
N ALA A 165 -4.35 -16.09 -7.40
CA ALA A 165 -3.11 -16.48 -8.06
C ALA A 165 -1.89 -15.68 -7.59
N ARG A 166 -2.08 -14.52 -6.94
CA ARG A 166 -0.98 -13.62 -6.55
C ARG A 166 -1.14 -12.95 -5.19
N ASN A 167 -2.25 -13.11 -4.49
CA ASN A 167 -2.42 -12.56 -3.15
C ASN A 167 -1.36 -13.16 -2.21
N ALA A 168 -0.58 -12.30 -1.55
CA ALA A 168 0.44 -12.76 -0.61
C ALA A 168 -0.13 -13.08 0.78
N CYS A 169 -1.43 -12.92 1.02
CA CYS A 169 -2.03 -13.10 2.34
C CYS A 169 -1.47 -12.13 3.39
N TYR A 170 -1.05 -10.95 2.95
CA TYR A 170 -0.26 -10.02 3.75
C TYR A 170 -1.13 -9.05 4.54
N HIS A 171 -0.92 -8.94 5.85
CA HIS A 171 -1.37 -7.79 6.63
C HIS A 171 -0.21 -7.09 7.33
N ARG A 172 -0.35 -5.77 7.49
CA ARG A 172 0.58 -4.99 8.30
C ARG A 172 0.30 -5.23 9.79
N ILE A 173 1.27 -5.79 10.48
CA ILE A 173 1.24 -5.92 11.94
C ILE A 173 1.88 -4.65 12.52
N ALA A 174 1.05 -3.79 13.08
CA ALA A 174 1.42 -2.41 13.36
C ALA A 174 1.83 -2.15 14.83
N GLU A 175 1.38 -2.99 15.75
CA GLU A 175 1.58 -2.80 17.21
C GLU A 175 2.91 -3.36 17.73
N HIS A 176 3.62 -4.14 16.91
CA HIS A 176 4.82 -4.86 17.34
C HIS A 176 5.94 -4.82 16.29
N PRO A 177 6.82 -3.81 16.34
CA PRO A 177 8.00 -3.72 15.48
C PRO A 177 8.89 -4.98 15.51
N GLU A 178 8.94 -5.68 16.65
CA GLU A 178 9.59 -6.98 16.83
C GLU A 178 8.91 -8.12 16.06
N LEU A 179 7.57 -8.10 15.91
CA LEU A 179 6.84 -9.03 15.05
C LEU A 179 7.05 -8.70 13.57
N SER A 180 7.56 -7.50 13.26
CA SER A 180 7.90 -7.12 11.89
C SER A 180 9.16 -7.84 11.36
N GLU A 181 9.93 -8.49 12.22
CA GLU A 181 11.16 -9.19 11.81
C GLU A 181 10.92 -10.65 11.43
N ARG A 182 9.80 -11.26 11.86
CA ARG A 182 9.40 -12.58 11.37
C ARG A 182 8.47 -12.50 10.18
N ILE A 183 8.82 -13.29 9.18
CA ILE A 183 8.18 -13.31 7.87
C ILE A 183 6.78 -13.98 7.95
N PRO A 184 6.59 -15.19 8.52
CA PRO A 184 5.34 -15.93 8.36
C PRO A 184 4.09 -15.22 8.87
N GLU A 185 4.16 -14.58 10.04
CA GLU A 185 3.01 -13.92 10.69
C GLU A 185 2.43 -12.80 9.84
N LYS A 186 3.27 -12.07 9.09
CA LYS A 186 2.79 -11.05 8.15
C LYS A 186 1.95 -11.63 7.03
N TYR A 187 2.12 -12.91 6.71
CA TYR A 187 1.42 -13.60 5.62
C TYR A 187 0.36 -14.59 6.14
N ALA A 188 -0.06 -14.46 7.41
CA ALA A 188 -1.00 -15.35 8.08
C ALA A 188 -2.48 -15.11 7.75
N PHE A 189 -2.77 -14.33 6.70
CA PHE A 189 -4.11 -13.81 6.40
C PHE A 189 -4.64 -14.29 5.06
N CYS A 190 -4.42 -15.57 4.75
CA CYS A 190 -4.98 -16.13 3.52
C CYS A 190 -6.50 -16.26 3.66
N GLU A 191 -7.21 -15.83 2.63
CA GLU A 191 -8.64 -16.09 2.49
C GLU A 191 -8.92 -17.59 2.33
N LYS A 192 -10.12 -18.05 2.68
CA LYS A 192 -10.48 -19.48 2.67
C LYS A 192 -10.44 -20.13 1.29
N ASP A 193 -10.63 -19.33 0.25
CA ASP A 193 -10.59 -19.74 -1.16
C ASP A 193 -9.18 -19.64 -1.77
N SER A 194 -8.20 -19.15 -1.02
CA SER A 194 -6.80 -19.15 -1.42
C SER A 194 -6.26 -20.59 -1.50
N PRO A 195 -5.49 -20.95 -2.54
CA PRO A 195 -4.82 -22.25 -2.62
C PRO A 195 -3.80 -22.46 -1.48
N TYR A 196 -3.40 -21.39 -0.79
CA TYR A 196 -2.41 -21.43 0.29
C TYR A 196 -3.04 -21.50 1.69
N TYR A 197 -4.37 -21.42 1.80
CA TYR A 197 -5.07 -21.40 3.09
C TYR A 197 -4.73 -22.62 3.96
N SER A 198 -4.80 -23.83 3.39
CA SER A 198 -4.51 -25.07 4.11
C SER A 198 -3.04 -25.20 4.53
N THR A 199 -2.13 -24.75 3.68
CA THR A 199 -0.68 -24.76 3.96
C THR A 199 -0.36 -23.84 5.11
N MET A 200 -0.88 -22.61 5.08
CA MET A 200 -0.76 -21.62 6.14
C MET A 200 -1.35 -22.12 7.47
N GLN A 201 -2.57 -22.65 7.45
CA GLN A 201 -3.23 -23.16 8.66
C GLN A 201 -2.46 -24.33 9.29
N THR A 202 -1.96 -25.26 8.47
CA THR A 202 -1.12 -26.37 8.94
C THR A 202 0.15 -25.86 9.61
N TYR A 203 0.82 -24.87 8.99
CA TYR A 203 2.03 -24.28 9.56
C TYR A 203 1.80 -23.73 10.97
N PHE A 204 0.78 -22.88 11.15
CA PHE A 204 0.51 -22.28 12.47
C PHE A 204 -0.07 -23.27 13.48
N LYS A 205 -0.74 -24.34 13.02
CA LYS A 205 -1.15 -25.43 13.91
C LYS A 205 0.06 -26.19 14.48
N GLU A 206 1.11 -26.37 13.68
CA GLU A 206 2.30 -27.13 14.07
C GLU A 206 3.32 -26.28 14.84
N HIS A 207 3.50 -25.03 14.44
CA HIS A 207 4.56 -24.15 14.98
C HIS A 207 4.04 -23.14 15.99
N GLY A 208 2.71 -22.97 16.08
CA GLY A 208 2.09 -21.90 16.86
C GLY A 208 2.30 -20.52 16.24
N TYR A 209 1.60 -19.54 16.80
CA TYR A 209 1.89 -18.13 16.56
C TYR A 209 2.92 -17.62 17.58
N MET A 210 3.58 -16.51 17.27
CA MET A 210 4.37 -15.82 18.28
C MET A 210 3.50 -15.37 19.47
N PRO A 211 4.06 -15.36 20.69
CA PRO A 211 3.38 -14.77 21.85
C PRO A 211 2.98 -13.32 21.56
N GLY A 212 1.71 -12.98 21.79
CA GLY A 212 1.16 -11.64 21.54
C GLY A 212 0.54 -11.43 20.14
N PHE A 213 0.58 -12.42 19.25
CA PHE A 213 -0.11 -12.36 17.95
C PHE A 213 -1.60 -12.74 18.03
N GLU A 214 -2.24 -12.70 19.21
CA GLU A 214 -3.64 -13.14 19.34
C GLU A 214 -4.56 -12.37 18.38
N SER A 215 -5.35 -13.12 17.61
CA SER A 215 -5.82 -12.82 16.24
C SER A 215 -6.73 -11.60 16.07
N ASP A 216 -7.07 -10.89 17.15
CA ASP A 216 -7.99 -9.75 17.15
C ASP A 216 -7.31 -8.40 17.45
N GLU A 217 -6.07 -8.42 17.98
CA GLU A 217 -5.29 -7.19 18.27
C GLU A 217 -4.23 -6.91 17.20
N ALA A 218 -3.57 -7.95 16.67
CA ALA A 218 -2.54 -7.81 15.63
C ALA A 218 -3.04 -7.23 14.30
N THR A 219 -4.36 -7.25 14.05
CA THR A 219 -5.04 -6.74 12.86
C THR A 219 -5.67 -5.36 13.05
N LYS A 220 -5.63 -4.78 14.24
CA LYS A 220 -6.13 -3.42 14.42
C LYS A 220 -5.20 -2.49 13.62
N ASP A 221 -5.76 -1.83 12.62
CA ASP A 221 -5.10 -0.69 12.01
C ASP A 221 -4.74 0.25 13.15
N VAL A 222 -3.44 0.58 13.27
CA VAL A 222 -2.99 1.56 14.27
C VAL A 222 -3.84 2.82 14.08
N GLU A 223 -4.58 3.17 15.12
CA GLU A 223 -5.15 4.50 15.26
C GLU A 223 -3.97 5.49 15.29
N PHE A 224 -3.89 6.33 14.27
CA PHE A 224 -2.88 7.39 14.17
C PHE A 224 -3.32 8.69 14.86
#